data_AF-A0A349M0M1-F1
#
_entry.id   AF-A0A349M0M1-F1
#
_cell.length_a   1.000
_cell.length_b   1.000
_cell.length_c   1.000
_cell.angle_alpha   90.00
_cell.angle_beta   90.00
_cell.angle_gamma   90.00
#
_symmetry.space_group_name_H-M   'P 1'
#
loop_
_entity.id
_entity.type
_entity.pdbx_description
1 polymer ?
#
loop_
_entity_poly.entity_id
_entity_poly.type
_entity_poly.pdbx_seq_one_letter_code
_entity_poly.pdbx_strand_id
1 'polypeptide(L)'
;MVGMNQNLCNYQPINSYGVIGDCHSVVLISPDGSVDWGCLPDFDSPALFCRLLDAERGGYFQIAPTDEAIPGSQRYLRGSNVLQTRFASTSGEIVLTDFMPVETLSAWPYQGMNNNTWTREDGSCHCLVRSVECTYGELPVTMTLKVSPNYAASSSKIFPVEN
;
A
#
# COMPACT_ATOMS: atom_id res chain seq x y z
N MET A 1 16.79 29.73 16.51
CA MET A 1 16.58 28.38 17.08
C MET A 1 15.08 28.19 17.23
N VAL A 2 14.42 27.70 16.18
CA VAL A 2 12.98 27.44 16.17
C VAL A 2 12.80 25.97 16.52
N GLY A 3 12.25 25.69 17.69
CA GLY A 3 11.84 24.33 18.06
C GLY A 3 10.72 23.89 17.13
N MET A 4 11.00 22.87 16.31
CA MET A 4 9.95 22.12 15.63
C MET A 4 9.18 21.36 16.70
N ASN A 5 7.94 21.77 16.97
CA ASN A 5 6.98 21.00 17.75
C ASN A 5 6.77 19.64 17.04
N GLN A 6 7.43 18.60 17.52
CA GLN A 6 7.29 17.22 17.03
C GLN A 6 6.01 16.58 17.59
N ASN A 7 4.82 17.06 17.20
CA ASN A 7 3.56 16.36 17.53
C ASN A 7 2.28 16.83 16.78
N LEU A 8 2.32 17.31 15.52
CA LEU A 8 1.11 17.92 14.92
C LEU A 8 0.86 17.77 13.40
N CYS A 9 1.38 16.75 12.73
CA CYS A 9 0.77 16.37 11.45
C CYS A 9 0.65 14.85 11.36
N ASN A 10 -0.54 14.35 11.72
CA ASN A 10 -1.00 12.97 11.48
C ASN A 10 -1.14 12.64 9.97
N TYR A 11 -0.60 13.49 9.10
CA TYR A 11 -0.75 13.49 7.66
C TYR A 11 0.61 13.73 7.03
N GLN A 12 0.94 12.94 6.01
CA GLN A 12 2.14 13.16 5.22
C GLN A 12 1.87 14.21 4.12
N PRO A 13 2.89 14.96 3.68
CA PRO A 13 2.78 15.81 2.50
C PRO A 13 2.32 14.99 1.28
N ILE A 14 1.37 15.51 0.50
CA ILE A 14 0.84 14.77 -0.67
C ILE A 14 1.94 14.39 -1.68
N ASN A 15 2.98 15.22 -1.80
CA ASN A 15 4.10 15.00 -2.70
C ASN A 15 5.13 13.97 -2.19
N SER A 16 5.00 13.48 -0.95
CA SER A 16 5.87 12.41 -0.44
C SER A 16 5.34 11.02 -0.73
N TYR A 17 4.11 10.88 -1.22
CA TYR A 17 3.52 9.58 -1.53
C TYR A 17 4.03 9.02 -2.87
N GLY A 18 4.36 7.73 -2.87
CA GLY A 18 4.45 6.93 -4.07
C GLY A 18 3.07 6.46 -4.53
N VAL A 19 2.91 6.32 -5.85
CA VAL A 19 1.68 5.87 -6.52
C VAL A 19 1.96 4.56 -7.27
N ILE A 20 1.20 3.50 -7.00
CA ILE A 20 1.25 2.25 -7.78
C ILE A 20 -0.16 1.80 -8.19
N GLY A 21 -0.29 1.13 -9.33
CA GLY A 21 -1.58 0.67 -9.88
C GLY A 21 -1.44 -0.40 -10.96
N ASP A 22 -2.54 -1.07 -11.28
CA ASP A 22 -2.64 -2.19 -12.23
C ASP A 22 -3.57 -1.89 -13.43
N CYS A 23 -3.76 -0.60 -13.74
CA CYS A 23 -4.72 -0.08 -14.71
C CYS A 23 -6.20 -0.26 -14.34
N HIS A 24 -6.54 -0.85 -13.20
CA HIS A 24 -7.91 -0.98 -12.70
C HIS A 24 -8.11 -0.24 -11.37
N SER A 25 -7.06 -0.17 -10.57
CA SER A 25 -7.00 0.66 -9.37
C SER A 25 -5.61 1.23 -9.15
N VAL A 26 -5.50 2.09 -8.13
CA VAL A 26 -4.29 2.75 -7.67
C VAL A 26 -4.31 2.86 -6.16
N VAL A 27 -3.13 2.77 -5.55
CA VAL A 27 -2.92 3.06 -4.13
C VAL A 27 -1.84 4.11 -3.94
N LEU A 28 -1.95 4.90 -2.86
CA LEU A 28 -0.94 5.87 -2.44
C LEU A 28 -0.20 5.35 -1.21
N ILE A 29 1.13 5.36 -1.30
CA ILE A 29 2.04 4.75 -0.32
C ILE A 29 2.95 5.81 0.27
N SER A 30 2.86 6.06 1.57
CA SER A 30 3.71 7.01 2.29
C SER A 30 5.11 6.46 2.53
N PRO A 31 6.10 7.34 2.78
CA PRO A 31 7.47 6.93 3.10
C PRO A 31 7.60 6.13 4.40
N ASP A 32 6.59 6.16 5.27
CA ASP A 32 6.51 5.32 6.48
C ASP A 32 6.03 3.88 6.18
N GLY A 33 5.95 3.49 4.91
CA GLY A 33 5.55 2.15 4.49
C GLY A 33 4.05 1.87 4.60
N SER A 34 3.22 2.91 4.73
CA SER A 34 1.77 2.76 4.78
C SER A 34 1.09 3.02 3.44
N VAL A 35 0.07 2.21 3.13
CA VAL A 35 -0.93 2.49 2.10
C VAL A 35 -2.03 3.32 2.77
N ASP A 36 -2.11 4.60 2.44
CA ASP A 36 -3.04 5.55 3.08
C ASP A 36 -4.28 5.84 2.25
N TRP A 37 -4.24 5.49 0.97
CA TRP A 37 -5.35 5.65 0.04
C TRP A 37 -5.44 4.46 -0.90
N GLY A 38 -6.67 4.00 -1.15
CA GLY A 38 -6.95 2.95 -2.13
C GLY A 38 -8.44 2.70 -2.27
N CYS A 39 -8.95 2.88 -3.49
CA CYS A 39 -10.29 2.45 -3.91
C CYS A 39 -10.15 1.06 -4.53
N LEU A 40 -10.62 0.02 -3.84
CA LEU A 40 -10.44 -1.36 -4.30
C LEU A 40 -11.82 -2.03 -4.40
N PRO A 41 -12.07 -2.83 -5.45
CA PRO A 41 -11.11 -3.22 -6.49
C PRO A 41 -10.91 -2.22 -7.64
N ASP A 42 -11.78 -1.22 -7.82
CA ASP A 42 -11.73 -0.25 -8.93
C ASP A 42 -11.43 1.18 -8.52
N PHE A 43 -11.03 2.00 -9.49
CA PHE A 43 -10.95 3.46 -9.35
C PHE A 43 -12.21 4.13 -8.79
N ASP A 44 -13.41 3.67 -9.15
CA ASP A 44 -14.69 4.23 -8.70
C ASP A 44 -15.32 3.47 -7.52
N SER A 45 -14.65 2.41 -7.03
CA SER A 45 -15.07 1.73 -5.80
C SER A 45 -14.94 2.66 -4.58
N PRO A 46 -15.78 2.50 -3.55
CA PRO A 46 -15.59 3.23 -2.31
C PRO A 46 -14.22 2.96 -1.68
N ALA A 47 -13.58 3.99 -1.12
CA ALA A 47 -12.25 3.84 -0.53
C ALA A 47 -12.24 2.80 0.60
N LEU A 48 -11.27 1.88 0.53
CA LEU A 48 -10.96 0.90 1.55
C LEU A 48 -9.92 1.45 2.55
N PHE A 49 -8.97 2.21 2.00
CA PHE A 49 -7.98 2.99 2.74
C PHE A 49 -8.23 4.47 2.50
N CYS A 50 -8.30 5.25 3.57
CA CYS A 50 -8.57 6.69 3.50
C CYS A 50 -7.90 7.47 4.63
N ARG A 51 -6.80 6.95 5.19
CA ARG A 51 -5.97 7.64 6.21
C ARG A 51 -5.43 8.98 5.70
N LEU A 52 -5.29 9.12 4.38
CA LEU A 52 -4.95 10.40 3.73
C LEU A 52 -5.96 11.53 4.04
N LEU A 53 -7.25 11.21 4.17
CA LEU A 53 -8.32 12.20 4.41
C LEU A 53 -8.72 12.29 5.88
N ASP A 54 -8.65 11.19 6.60
CA ASP A 54 -8.98 11.12 8.02
C ASP A 54 -7.99 10.16 8.71
N ALA A 55 -6.99 10.73 9.38
CA ALA A 55 -5.92 9.93 9.95
C ALA A 55 -6.35 9.09 11.18
N GLU A 56 -7.48 9.44 11.81
CA GLU A 56 -8.01 8.70 12.96
C GLU A 56 -8.94 7.57 12.54
N ARG A 57 -9.87 7.86 11.63
CA ARG A 57 -10.91 6.93 11.19
C ARG A 57 -10.51 6.14 9.96
N GLY A 58 -9.70 6.72 9.10
CA GLY A 58 -9.32 6.13 7.83
C GLY A 58 -8.59 4.80 7.98
N GLY A 59 -8.89 3.91 7.03
CA GLY A 59 -8.20 2.63 6.90
C GLY A 59 -6.81 2.84 6.31
N TYR A 60 -5.90 1.95 6.64
CA TYR A 60 -4.55 1.91 6.11
C TYR A 60 -3.96 0.50 6.19
N PHE A 61 -2.88 0.27 5.45
CA PHE A 61 -2.07 -0.93 5.57
C PHE A 61 -0.60 -0.53 5.68
N GLN A 62 0.03 -0.74 6.83
CA GLN A 62 1.41 -0.34 7.09
C GLN A 62 2.32 -1.53 7.32
N ILE A 63 3.49 -1.48 6.69
CA ILE A 63 4.64 -2.36 6.95
C ILE A 63 5.85 -1.45 7.14
N ALA A 64 6.43 -1.43 8.34
CA ALA A 64 7.52 -0.53 8.69
C ALA A 64 8.39 -1.12 9.81
N PRO A 65 9.62 -0.61 10.02
CA PRO A 65 10.36 -0.90 11.23
C PRO A 65 9.53 -0.58 12.48
N THR A 66 9.72 -1.35 13.55
CA THR A 66 9.05 -1.09 14.83
C THR A 66 9.47 0.26 15.45
N ASP A 67 10.68 0.74 15.11
CA ASP A 67 11.12 2.09 15.46
C ASP A 67 10.64 3.11 14.41
N GLU A 68 9.58 3.84 14.76
CA GLU A 68 8.97 4.88 13.91
C GLU A 68 9.92 6.06 13.62
N ALA A 69 11.02 6.21 14.36
CA ALA A 69 12.01 7.25 14.09
C ALA A 69 12.88 6.96 12.86
N ILE A 70 12.84 5.74 12.30
CA ILE A 70 13.60 5.36 11.12
C ILE A 70 12.85 5.85 9.86
N PRO A 71 13.36 6.88 9.16
CA PRO A 71 12.68 7.38 7.98
C PRO A 71 12.83 6.40 6.81
N GLY A 72 11.75 6.20 6.06
CA GLY A 72 11.82 5.50 4.79
C GLY A 72 12.23 6.42 3.65
N SER A 73 13.05 5.90 2.73
CA SER A 73 13.40 6.55 1.47
C SER A 73 12.78 5.79 0.32
N GLN A 74 11.94 6.46 -0.47
CA GLN A 74 11.25 5.87 -1.60
C GLN A 74 11.99 6.05 -2.92
N ARG A 75 11.92 5.05 -3.78
CA ARG A 75 12.29 5.14 -5.20
C ARG A 75 11.49 4.15 -6.02
N TYR A 76 11.21 4.50 -7.27
CA TYR A 76 10.74 3.51 -8.24
C TYR A 76 11.91 2.69 -8.78
N LEU A 77 11.65 1.41 -9.05
CA LEU A 77 12.54 0.64 -9.91
C LEU A 77 12.50 1.23 -11.33
N ARG A 78 13.67 1.26 -11.98
CA ARG A 78 13.83 1.95 -13.26
C ARG A 78 12.91 1.35 -14.31
N GLY A 79 12.08 2.18 -14.93
CA GLY A 79 11.21 1.78 -16.03
C GLY A 79 10.00 0.94 -15.61
N SER A 80 9.62 0.96 -14.33
CA SER A 80 8.44 0.24 -13.84
C SER A 80 7.62 1.06 -12.84
N ASN A 81 6.39 0.61 -12.59
CA ASN A 81 5.55 1.10 -11.51
C ASN A 81 5.71 0.22 -10.24
N VAL A 82 6.95 -0.16 -9.93
CA VAL A 82 7.31 -0.89 -8.71
C VAL A 82 8.00 0.08 -7.76
N LEU A 83 7.42 0.26 -6.58
CA LEU A 83 7.91 1.18 -5.57
C LEU A 83 8.77 0.43 -4.54
N GLN A 84 9.92 0.98 -4.18
CA GLN A 84 10.73 0.49 -3.08
C GLN A 84 10.85 1.56 -2.00
N THR A 85 10.50 1.19 -0.77
CA THR A 85 10.73 1.97 0.45
C THR A 85 11.85 1.31 1.25
N ARG A 86 12.99 2.00 1.36
CA ARG A 86 14.16 1.53 2.11
C ARG A 86 14.16 2.11 3.52
N PHE A 87 14.32 1.27 4.52
CA PHE A 87 14.54 1.66 5.92
C PHE A 87 15.90 1.16 6.39
N ALA A 88 16.69 2.01 7.03
CA ALA A 88 18.02 1.63 7.51
C ALA A 88 18.33 2.26 8.86
N SER A 89 18.94 1.45 9.73
CA SER A 89 19.50 1.86 11.00
C SER A 89 20.94 1.36 11.13
N THR A 90 21.57 1.56 12.28
CA THR A 90 22.88 0.98 12.58
C THR A 90 22.84 -0.54 12.77
N SER A 91 21.68 -1.11 13.08
CA SER A 91 21.51 -2.55 13.36
C SER A 91 21.09 -3.37 12.14
N GLY A 92 20.44 -2.74 11.15
CA GLY A 92 20.00 -3.45 9.95
C GLY A 92 19.34 -2.57 8.90
N GLU A 93 19.02 -3.19 7.78
CA GLU A 93 18.38 -2.57 6.63
C GLU A 93 17.32 -3.50 6.04
N ILE A 94 16.15 -2.95 5.74
CA ILE A 94 15.10 -3.63 4.99
C ILE A 94 14.67 -2.80 3.79
N VAL A 95 14.18 -3.49 2.76
CA VAL A 95 13.54 -2.91 1.59
C VAL A 95 12.13 -3.48 1.50
N LEU A 96 11.14 -2.61 1.59
CA LEU A 96 9.75 -2.91 1.27
C LEU A 96 9.52 -2.61 -0.21
N THR A 97 9.13 -3.63 -0.98
CA THR A 97 8.80 -3.51 -2.40
C THR A 97 7.30 -3.67 -2.58
N ASP A 98 6.65 -2.63 -3.10
CA ASP A 98 5.20 -2.57 -3.36
C ASP A 98 4.93 -2.48 -4.87
N PHE A 99 4.01 -3.31 -5.37
CA PHE A 99 3.54 -3.25 -6.75
C PHE A 99 2.16 -3.89 -6.91
N MET A 100 1.47 -3.50 -7.99
CA MET A 100 0.22 -4.15 -8.41
C MET A 100 0.46 -4.78 -9.79
N PRO A 101 0.46 -6.13 -9.91
CA PRO A 101 0.67 -6.80 -11.19
C PRO A 101 -0.42 -6.46 -12.20
N VAL A 102 -0.02 -6.12 -13.43
CA VAL A 102 -0.95 -6.04 -14.56
C VAL A 102 -1.09 -7.44 -15.16
N GLU A 103 -2.30 -7.99 -15.20
CA GLU A 103 -2.53 -9.25 -15.93
C GLU A 103 -2.34 -9.03 -17.44
N THR A 104 -1.47 -9.81 -18.08
CA THR A 104 -1.24 -9.73 -19.53
C THR A 104 -2.35 -10.40 -20.32
N LEU A 105 -2.73 -9.79 -21.45
CA LEU A 105 -3.73 -10.28 -22.41
C LEU A 105 -3.53 -11.75 -22.87
N SER A 106 -2.31 -12.28 -22.85
CA SER A 106 -2.01 -13.68 -23.21
C SER A 106 -2.45 -14.70 -22.16
N ALA A 107 -2.83 -14.27 -20.96
CA ALA A 107 -3.45 -15.10 -19.94
C ALA A 107 -4.95 -15.35 -20.23
N TRP A 108 -5.53 -14.66 -21.22
CA TRP A 108 -6.91 -14.85 -21.66
C TRP A 108 -6.97 -15.44 -23.07
N PRO A 109 -7.62 -16.60 -23.28
CA PRO A 109 -8.13 -16.92 -24.60
C PRO A 109 -9.17 -15.85 -24.95
N TYR A 110 -8.92 -15.10 -26.01
CA TYR A 110 -9.77 -14.03 -26.55
C TYR A 110 -11.21 -14.55 -26.82
N GLN A 111 -12.06 -14.57 -25.80
CA GLN A 111 -13.50 -14.79 -25.92
C GLN A 111 -14.23 -13.78 -25.04
N GLY A 112 -14.73 -12.72 -25.68
CA GLY A 112 -15.68 -11.79 -25.07
C GLY A 112 -15.04 -10.54 -24.49
N MET A 113 -14.92 -9.50 -25.30
CA MET A 113 -14.77 -8.14 -24.81
C MET A 113 -16.10 -7.74 -24.15
N ASN A 114 -16.23 -8.01 -22.85
CA ASN A 114 -17.22 -7.34 -22.01
C ASN A 114 -16.46 -6.40 -21.05
N ASN A 115 -16.97 -5.19 -20.94
CA ASN A 115 -16.27 -4.04 -20.35
C ASN A 115 -16.46 -3.93 -18.84
N ASN A 116 -16.75 -5.05 -18.15
CA ASN A 116 -17.16 -5.06 -16.74
C ASN A 116 -17.34 -6.45 -16.11
N THR A 117 -16.72 -7.54 -16.60
CA THR A 117 -16.87 -8.86 -15.94
C THR A 117 -15.64 -9.26 -15.13
N TRP A 118 -15.86 -9.08 -13.83
CA TRP A 118 -15.11 -9.50 -12.67
C TRP A 118 -14.80 -11.00 -12.63
N THR A 119 -13.63 -11.29 -12.04
CA THR A 119 -13.19 -12.57 -11.47
C THR A 119 -12.91 -13.73 -12.43
N ARG A 120 -11.71 -14.31 -12.30
CA ARG A 120 -11.47 -15.73 -12.53
C ARG A 120 -12.55 -16.57 -11.83
N GLU A 121 -12.78 -17.80 -12.30
CA GLU A 121 -13.62 -18.79 -11.57
C GLU A 121 -13.11 -19.06 -10.13
N ASP A 122 -11.86 -18.68 -9.81
CA ASP A 122 -11.23 -18.75 -8.48
C ASP A 122 -11.30 -17.46 -7.64
N GLY A 123 -11.83 -16.35 -8.19
CA GLY A 123 -12.20 -15.18 -7.42
C GLY A 123 -11.20 -14.02 -7.26
N SER A 124 -10.13 -13.86 -8.06
CA SER A 124 -9.39 -12.57 -8.06
C SER A 124 -8.63 -12.24 -9.36
N CYS A 125 -8.39 -10.94 -9.61
CA CYS A 125 -7.34 -10.47 -10.55
C CYS A 125 -6.79 -9.05 -10.32
N HIS A 126 -7.03 -8.42 -9.15
CA HIS A 126 -6.36 -7.16 -8.74
C HIS A 126 -5.71 -7.40 -7.39
N CYS A 127 -4.38 -7.37 -7.31
CA CYS A 127 -3.67 -7.63 -6.06
C CYS A 127 -2.61 -6.57 -5.77
N LEU A 128 -2.56 -6.16 -4.52
CA LEU A 128 -1.44 -5.41 -3.96
C LEU A 128 -0.41 -6.40 -3.42
N VAL A 129 0.76 -6.46 -4.04
CA VAL A 129 1.88 -7.25 -3.55
C VAL A 129 2.81 -6.35 -2.76
N ARG A 130 3.15 -6.78 -1.54
CA ARG A 130 4.07 -6.10 -0.64
C ARG A 130 5.09 -7.12 -0.15
N SER A 131 6.36 -6.95 -0.50
CA SER A 131 7.45 -7.87 -0.17
C SER A 131 8.50 -7.16 0.68
N VAL A 132 8.89 -7.78 1.81
CA VAL A 132 9.93 -7.26 2.69
C VAL A 132 11.19 -8.12 2.51
N GLU A 133 12.30 -7.46 2.19
CA GLU A 133 13.62 -8.08 2.11
C GLU A 133 14.54 -7.44 3.16
N CYS A 134 15.18 -8.24 4.00
CA CYS A 134 16.27 -7.77 4.86
C CYS A 134 17.58 -7.88 4.08
N THR A 135 18.19 -6.74 3.76
CA THR A 135 19.42 -6.70 2.94
C THR A 135 20.69 -6.70 3.79
N TYR A 136 20.58 -6.34 5.07
CA TYR A 136 21.70 -6.34 6.02
C TYR A 136 21.21 -6.38 7.48
N GLY A 137 21.92 -7.12 8.33
CA GLY A 137 21.70 -7.10 9.78
C GLY A 137 20.33 -7.60 10.21
N GLU A 138 19.78 -6.99 11.26
CA GLU A 138 18.46 -7.30 11.80
C GLU A 138 17.69 -6.01 12.08
N LEU A 139 16.43 -5.98 11.66
CA LEU A 139 15.52 -4.87 11.91
C LEU A 139 14.12 -5.42 12.20
N PRO A 140 13.58 -5.24 13.43
CA PRO A 140 12.22 -5.62 13.76
C PRO A 140 11.21 -4.86 12.91
N VAL A 141 10.21 -5.57 12.39
CA VAL A 141 9.17 -5.03 11.51
C VAL A 141 7.79 -5.25 12.12
N THR A 142 6.91 -4.26 11.98
CA THR A 142 5.51 -4.36 12.32
C THR A 142 4.66 -4.31 11.06
N MET A 143 3.62 -5.13 11.02
CA MET A 143 2.60 -5.14 9.96
C MET A 143 1.23 -4.87 10.57
N THR A 144 0.60 -3.77 10.20
CA THR A 144 -0.70 -3.33 10.72
C THR A 144 -1.67 -3.09 9.58
N LEU A 145 -2.80 -3.80 9.60
CA LEU A 145 -3.89 -3.61 8.66
C LEU A 145 -5.13 -3.10 9.40
N LYS A 146 -5.62 -1.94 8.99
CA LYS A 146 -6.90 -1.39 9.41
C LYS A 146 -7.74 -1.13 8.17
N VAL A 147 -8.77 -1.93 7.96
CA VAL A 147 -9.71 -1.74 6.86
C VAL A 147 -10.82 -0.78 7.31
N SER A 148 -11.26 0.14 6.46
CA SER A 148 -12.36 1.07 6.78
C SER A 148 -13.19 1.36 5.53
N PRO A 149 -14.08 0.42 5.15
CA PRO A 149 -14.84 0.50 3.90
C PRO A 149 -15.74 1.73 3.86
N ASN A 150 -16.12 2.10 2.63
CA ASN A 150 -17.03 3.21 2.39
C ASN A 150 -16.53 4.51 3.03
N TYR A 151 -15.25 4.85 2.80
CA TYR A 151 -14.65 6.09 3.33
C TYR A 151 -14.70 6.16 4.87
N ALA A 152 -14.46 5.04 5.55
CA ALA A 152 -14.60 4.92 7.01
C ALA A 152 -15.99 5.24 7.58
N ALA A 153 -17.04 5.17 6.76
CA ALA A 153 -18.44 5.30 7.19
C ALA A 153 -19.04 3.97 7.66
N SER A 154 -18.34 2.86 7.48
CA SER A 154 -18.82 1.51 7.82
C SER A 154 -17.79 0.72 8.62
N SER A 155 -18.25 -0.17 9.49
CA SER A 155 -17.37 -1.11 10.21
C SER A 155 -16.96 -2.27 9.30
N SER A 156 -15.82 -2.89 9.59
CA SER A 156 -15.33 -4.07 8.88
C SER A 156 -14.97 -5.21 9.83
N LYS A 157 -15.04 -6.44 9.33
CA LYS A 157 -14.46 -7.62 9.96
C LYS A 157 -13.40 -8.20 9.02
N ILE A 158 -12.26 -8.60 9.58
CA ILE A 158 -11.15 -9.19 8.83
C ILE A 158 -11.06 -10.65 9.25
N PHE A 159 -10.99 -11.54 8.26
CA PHE A 159 -10.79 -12.97 8.47
C PHE A 159 -9.53 -13.39 7.71
N PRO A 160 -8.57 -14.07 8.36
CA PRO A 160 -7.48 -14.69 7.63
C PRO A 160 -8.06 -15.77 6.71
N VAL A 161 -7.62 -15.78 5.45
CA VAL A 161 -7.90 -16.87 4.53
C VAL A 161 -6.75 -17.86 4.67
N GLU A 162 -7.05 -19.05 5.19
CA GLU A 162 -6.09 -20.17 5.17
C GLU A 162 -6.08 -20.76 3.76
N ASN A 163 -4.88 -20.87 3.18
CA ASN A 163 -4.64 -21.54 1.89
C ASN A 163 -4.13 -22.96 2.12
#